data_AF-A0A832Z4P8-F1
#
_entry.id   AF-A0A832Z4P8-F1
#
_cell.length_a   1.000
_cell.length_b   1.000
_cell.length_c   1.000
_cell.angle_alpha   90.00
_cell.angle_beta   90.00
_cell.angle_gamma   90.00
#
_symmetry.space_group_name_H-M   'P 1'
#
loop_
_entity.id
_entity.type
_entity.pdbx_description
1 polymer ?
#
loop_
_entity_poly.entity_id
_entity_poly.type
_entity_poly.pdbx_seq_one_letter_code
_entity_poly.pdbx_strand_id
1 'polypeptide(L)'
;MSVDAVREGKFDLAREYIDEALRLVKRFRLEKPLFLRRWVCSNCLLPLVPGLTARVRLEPHGKDTRIVITCLICGYIHRLQVRRGRCGTKTD
;
A
#
# COMPACT_ATOMS: atom_id res chain seq x y z
N MET A 1 12.18 9.57 -2.71
CA MET A 1 12.85 8.75 -3.75
C MET A 1 11.87 8.01 -4.66
N SER A 2 11.13 6.98 -4.22
CA SER A 2 10.15 6.31 -5.12
C SER A 2 8.82 7.07 -5.24
N VAL A 3 8.29 7.58 -4.13
CA VAL A 3 7.06 8.41 -4.14
C VAL A 3 7.28 9.70 -4.93
N ASP A 4 8.45 10.31 -4.80
CA ASP A 4 8.79 11.53 -5.55
C ASP A 4 8.94 11.24 -7.05
N ALA A 5 9.58 10.13 -7.43
CA ALA A 5 9.61 9.69 -8.82
C ALA A 5 8.20 9.47 -9.40
N VAL A 6 7.25 8.93 -8.62
CA VAL A 6 5.83 8.85 -9.02
C VAL A 6 5.21 10.24 -9.20
N ARG A 7 5.48 11.19 -8.30
CA ARG A 7 4.98 12.57 -8.40
C ARG A 7 5.53 13.30 -9.62
N GLU A 8 6.76 13.00 -10.00
CA GLU A 8 7.42 13.51 -11.21
C GLU A 8 7.00 12.75 -12.49
N GLY A 9 6.14 11.74 -12.39
CA GLY A 9 5.70 10.91 -13.54
C GLY A 9 6.72 9.87 -14.01
N LYS A 10 7.85 9.71 -13.33
CA LYS A 10 8.91 8.73 -13.63
C LYS A 10 8.55 7.36 -13.06
N PHE A 11 7.56 6.69 -13.66
CA PHE A 11 7.02 5.43 -13.13
C PHE A 11 7.99 4.25 -13.20
N ASP A 12 8.81 4.14 -14.25
CA ASP A 12 9.76 3.03 -14.40
C ASP A 12 10.83 3.07 -13.30
N LEU A 13 11.41 4.25 -13.06
CA LEU A 13 12.36 4.47 -11.98
C LEU A 13 11.75 4.15 -10.60
N ALA A 14 10.48 4.52 -10.39
CA ALA A 14 9.78 4.18 -9.15
C ALA A 14 9.62 2.67 -8.95
N ARG A 15 9.39 1.90 -10.03
CA ARG A 15 9.32 0.43 -9.97
C ARG A 15 10.68 -0.17 -9.64
N GLU A 16 11.75 0.30 -10.27
CA GLU A 16 13.10 -0.18 -10.01
C GLU A 16 13.50 -0.01 -8.54
N TYR A 17 13.20 1.14 -7.94
CA TYR A 17 13.46 1.37 -6.52
C TYR A 17 12.71 0.39 -5.60
N ILE A 18 11.44 0.11 -5.91
CA ILE A 18 10.65 -0.84 -5.14
C ILE A 18 11.15 -2.25 -5.34
N ASP A 19 11.48 -2.64 -6.57
CA ASP A 19 11.98 -3.97 -6.88
C ASP A 19 13.30 -4.25 -6.16
N GLU A 20 14.24 -3.29 -6.18
CA GLU A 20 15.50 -3.40 -5.43
C GLU A 20 15.25 -3.55 -3.92
N ALA A 21 14.33 -2.77 -3.35
CA ALA A 21 13.96 -2.92 -1.95
C ALA A 21 13.37 -4.31 -1.65
N LEU A 22 12.55 -4.87 -2.54
CA LEU A 22 11.99 -6.21 -2.37
C LEU A 22 13.05 -7.30 -2.52
N ARG A 23 14.03 -7.13 -3.41
CA ARG A 23 15.18 -8.03 -3.53
C ARG A 23 16.00 -8.06 -2.26
N LEU A 24 16.25 -6.90 -1.62
CA LEU A 24 16.94 -6.82 -0.33
C LEU A 24 16.16 -7.54 0.76
N VAL A 25 14.85 -7.26 0.89
CA VAL A 25 13.97 -7.95 1.86
C VAL A 25 14.04 -9.46 1.67
N LYS A 26 13.96 -9.94 0.42
CA LYS A 26 14.04 -11.37 0.10
C LYS A 26 15.42 -11.96 0.41
N ARG A 27 16.50 -11.26 0.03
CA ARG A 27 17.89 -11.69 0.26
C ARG A 27 18.19 -11.86 1.74
N PHE A 28 17.77 -10.90 2.57
CA PHE A 28 17.97 -10.94 4.01
C PHE A 28 16.87 -11.69 4.78
N ARG A 29 15.89 -12.28 4.08
CA ARG A 29 14.73 -12.98 4.66
C ARG A 29 14.00 -12.16 5.72
N LEU A 30 13.89 -10.86 5.49
CA LEU A 30 13.19 -9.94 6.39
C LEU A 30 11.68 -10.08 6.20
N GLU A 31 10.92 -9.82 7.26
CA GLU A 31 9.49 -9.62 7.09
C GLU A 31 9.27 -8.35 6.25
N LYS A 32 8.43 -8.44 5.22
CA LYS A 32 8.10 -7.31 4.37
C LYS A 32 7.46 -6.20 5.22
N PRO A 33 8.08 -5.01 5.31
CA PRO A 33 7.53 -3.92 6.11
C PRO A 33 6.10 -3.56 5.73
N LEU A 34 5.30 -3.12 6.71
CA LEU A 34 3.88 -2.79 6.51
C LEU A 34 3.64 -1.78 5.39
N PHE A 35 4.53 -0.79 5.22
CA PHE A 35 4.39 0.20 4.16
C PHE A 35 4.53 -0.43 2.76
N LEU A 36 5.49 -1.35 2.54
CA LEU A 36 5.59 -2.08 1.27
C LEU A 36 4.44 -3.05 1.05
N ARG A 37 3.79 -3.54 2.12
CA ARG A 37 2.63 -4.44 2.01
C ARG A 37 1.35 -3.70 1.64
N ARG A 38 1.18 -2.46 2.13
CA ARG A 38 -0.08 -1.70 1.98
C ARG A 38 -0.03 -0.63 0.89
N TRP A 39 1.12 0.01 0.71
CA TRP A 39 1.28 1.22 -0.12
C TRP A 39 2.07 0.99 -1.41
N VAL A 40 2.30 -0.27 -1.78
CA VAL A 40 2.91 -0.64 -3.06
C VAL A 40 2.00 -1.62 -3.76
N CYS A 41 1.79 -1.42 -5.06
CA CYS A 41 0.98 -2.32 -5.84
C CYS A 41 1.63 -3.70 -5.92
N SER A 42 0.89 -4.76 -5.58
CA SER A 42 1.40 -6.14 -5.64
C SER A 42 1.60 -6.64 -7.06
N ASN A 43 0.96 -5.97 -8.04
CA ASN A 43 1.03 -6.34 -9.45
C ASN A 43 2.10 -5.53 -10.19
N CYS A 44 1.96 -4.21 -10.26
CA CYS A 44 2.85 -3.35 -11.05
C CYS A 44 4.01 -2.72 -10.27
N LEU A 45 4.18 -3.04 -8.99
CA LEU A 45 5.20 -2.53 -8.07
C LEU A 45 5.26 -1.01 -7.89
N LEU A 46 4.26 -0.28 -8.38
CA LEU A 46 4.24 1.17 -8.25
C LEU A 46 3.77 1.59 -6.84
N PRO A 47 4.38 2.61 -6.23
CA PRO A 47 3.84 3.24 -5.03
C PRO A 47 2.40 3.71 -5.25
N LEU A 48 1.53 3.36 -4.31
CA LEU A 48 0.13 3.76 -4.27
C LEU A 48 0.02 5.12 -3.58
N VAL A 49 -0.11 6.18 -4.35
CA VAL A 49 -0.27 7.55 -3.86
C VAL A 49 -1.74 7.96 -4.06
N PRO A 50 -2.51 8.16 -2.98
CA PRO A 50 -3.89 8.60 -3.08
C PRO A 50 -4.03 9.86 -3.92
N GLY A 51 -4.99 9.87 -4.84
CA GLY A 51 -5.24 11.00 -5.73
C GLY A 51 -4.33 11.08 -6.96
N LEU A 52 -3.27 10.26 -7.03
CA LEU A 52 -2.37 10.22 -8.18
C LEU A 52 -2.37 8.83 -8.84
N THR A 53 -1.91 7.80 -8.13
CA THR A 53 -1.83 6.42 -8.65
C THR A 53 -2.81 5.47 -7.99
N ALA A 54 -3.48 5.91 -6.93
CA ALA A 54 -4.40 5.09 -6.15
C ALA A 54 -5.71 5.80 -5.85
N ARG A 55 -6.81 5.03 -5.92
CA ARG A 55 -8.13 5.39 -5.41
C ARG A 55 -8.40 4.58 -4.15
N VAL A 56 -8.62 5.25 -3.02
CA VAL A 56 -8.93 4.61 -1.74
C VAL A 56 -10.41 4.77 -1.44
N ARG A 57 -11.08 3.67 -1.08
CA ARG A 57 -12.48 3.63 -0.65
C ARG A 57 -12.58 2.92 0.69
N LEU A 58 -13.48 3.43 1.53
CA LEU A 58 -13.87 2.78 2.78
C LEU A 58 -15.20 2.08 2.54
N GLU A 59 -15.18 0.76 2.58
CA GLU A 59 -16.38 -0.08 2.42
C GLU A 59 -16.77 -0.64 3.80
N PRO A 60 -18.03 -0.47 4.24
CA PRO A 60 -18.52 -1.18 5.41
C PRO A 60 -18.57 -2.69 5.11
N HIS A 61 -18.06 -3.51 6.03
CA HIS A 61 -18.09 -4.96 5.93
C HIS A 61 -18.57 -5.57 7.25
N GLY A 62 -19.89 -5.58 7.44
CA GLY A 62 -20.51 -6.00 8.69
C GLY A 62 -20.12 -5.07 9.85
N LYS A 63 -19.50 -5.63 10.89
CA LYS A 63 -19.01 -4.88 12.06
C LYS A 63 -17.65 -4.20 11.84
N ASP A 64 -16.96 -4.56 10.76
CA ASP A 64 -15.63 -4.07 10.41
C ASP A 64 -15.68 -3.11 9.21
N THR A 65 -14.57 -2.43 8.95
CA THR A 65 -14.39 -1.59 7.76
C THR A 65 -13.32 -2.20 6.88
N ARG A 66 -13.58 -2.28 5.58
CA ARG A 66 -12.63 -2.72 4.56
C ARG A 66 -12.13 -1.51 3.81
N ILE A 67 -10.81 -1.33 3.78
CA ILE A 67 -10.18 -0.36 2.88
C ILE A 67 -9.95 -1.07 1.55
N VAL A 68 -10.54 -0.53 0.50
CA VAL A 68 -10.29 -0.96 -0.88
C VAL A 68 -9.43 0.08 -1.56
N ILE A 69 -8.23 -0.32 -1.98
CA ILE A 69 -7.28 0.53 -2.71
C ILE A 69 -7.17 0.00 -4.13
N THR A 70 -7.64 0.76 -5.11
CA THR A 70 -7.51 0.43 -6.52
C THR A 70 -6.31 1.18 -7.11
N CYS A 71 -5.40 0.45 -7.73
CA CYS A 71 -4.34 1.05 -8.54
C CYS A 71 -4.94 1.59 -9.83
N LEU A 72 -4.74 2.87 -10.10
CA LEU A 72 -5.25 3.53 -11.31
C LEU A 72 -4.39 3.23 -12.55
N ILE A 73 -3.18 2.69 -12.36
CA ILE A 73 -2.25 2.37 -13.45
C ILE A 73 -2.50 0.98 -14.03
N CYS A 74 -2.68 -0.04 -13.18
CA CYS A 74 -2.86 -1.44 -13.62
C CYS A 74 -4.23 -2.04 -13.28
N GLY A 75 -5.09 -1.30 -12.56
CA GLY A 75 -6.42 -1.78 -12.16
C GLY A 75 -6.44 -2.75 -10.97
N TYR A 76 -5.29 -3.18 -10.44
CA TYR A 76 -5.24 -4.14 -9.35
C TYR A 76 -5.89 -3.59 -8.06
N ILE A 77 -6.67 -4.43 -7.38
CA ILE A 77 -7.47 -4.04 -6.21
C ILE A 77 -6.92 -4.69 -4.95
N HIS A 78 -6.33 -3.85 -4.08
CA HIS A 78 -5.93 -4.23 -2.73
C HIS A 78 -7.12 -4.13 -1.79
N ARG A 79 -7.27 -5.14 -0.94
CA ARG A 79 -8.36 -5.23 0.04
C ARG A 79 -7.75 -5.44 1.41
N LEU A 80 -7.90 -4.45 2.28
CA LEU A 80 -7.33 -4.44 3.61
C LEU A 80 -8.48 -4.44 4.62
N GLN A 81 -8.53 -5.46 5.47
CA GLN A 81 -9.47 -5.48 6.58
C GLN A 81 -8.93 -4.61 7.72
N VAL A 82 -9.72 -3.63 8.13
CA VAL A 82 -9.46 -2.82 9.32
C VAL A 82 -10.37 -3.33 10.41
N ARG A 83 -9.81 -4.12 11.31
CA ARG A 83 -10.51 -4.50 12.54
C ARG A 83 -10.64 -3.26 13.41
N ARG A 84 -11.84 -3.00 13.94
CA ARG A 84 -11.99 -1.97 14.98
C ARG A 84 -11.12 -2.37 16.18
N GLY A 85 -10.09 -1.58 16.45
CA GLY A 85 -9.42 -1.67 17.74
C GLY A 85 -10.45 -1.40 18.83
N ARG A 86 -10.52 -2.23 19.87
CA ARG A 86 -11.26 -1.86 21.08
C ARG A 86 -10.64 -0.56 21.57
N CYS A 87 -11.39 0.54 21.53
CA CYS A 87 -11.04 1.72 22.30
C CYS A 87 -11.08 1.28 23.76
N GLY A 88 -9.92 0.94 24.33
CA GLY A 88 -9.82 0.73 25.76
C GLY A 88 -10.14 2.07 26.40
N THR A 89 -11.30 2.17 27.04
CA THR A 89 -11.52 3.19 28.05
C THR A 89 -10.38 3.04 29.05
N LYS A 90 -9.45 3.99 29.06
CA LYS A 90 -8.55 4.13 30.21
C LYS A 90 -9.46 4.48 31.38
N THR A 91 -9.62 3.52 32.29
CA THR A 91 -10.16 3.75 33.62
C THR A 91 -9.12 4.56 34.37
N ASP A 92 -9.54 5.70 34.91
CA ASP A 92 -9.02 6.27 36.15
C ASP A 92 -10.24 6.61 37.01
#